data_AF-A0AAW6XM07-F1
#
_entry.id   AF-A0AAW6XM07-F1
#
_cell.length_a   1.000
_cell.length_b   1.000
_cell.length_c   1.000
_cell.angle_alpha   90.00
_cell.angle_beta   90.00
_cell.angle_gamma   90.00
#
_symmetry.space_group_name_H-M   'P 1'
#
loop_
_entity.id
_entity.type
_entity.pdbx_description
1 polymer ?
#
loop_
_entity_poly.entity_id
_entity_poly.type
_entity_poly.pdbx_seq_one_letter_code
_entity_poly.pdbx_strand_id
1 'polypeptide(L)' 'RPLCDDESDSPQAITRDYTLDIHDENGKTPLLSVFGGKLTTYRKLAEHALEKLTPYYQGIGPAWTKESVLPGGAIEG' A
#
# COMPACT_ATOMS: atom_id res chain seq x y z
N ARG A 1 -14.50 -3.42 -9.01
CA ARG A 1 -13.18 -2.96 -8.50
C ARG A 1 -13.47 -2.07 -7.30
N PRO A 2 -12.86 -2.28 -6.12
CA PRO A 2 -12.99 -1.34 -5.02
C PRO A 2 -12.24 -0.06 -5.41
N LEU A 3 -12.96 0.92 -5.94
CA LEU A 3 -12.43 2.21 -6.38
C LEU A 3 -12.69 3.23 -5.25
N CYS A 4 -11.74 4.13 -5.03
CA CYS A 4 -11.95 5.30 -4.19
C CYS A 4 -12.98 6.19 -4.89
N ASP A 5 -14.06 6.56 -4.20
CA ASP A 5 -15.13 7.37 -4.78
C ASP A 5 -14.67 8.84 -4.80
N ASP A 6 -14.10 9.25 -5.94
CA ASP A 6 -13.49 10.58 -6.15
C ASP A 6 -14.48 11.56 -6.82
N GLU A 7 -15.78 11.43 -6.51
CA GLU A 7 -16.90 12.22 -7.06
C GLU A 7 -16.86 12.45 -8.58
N SER A 8 -16.34 11.49 -9.34
CA SER A 8 -16.15 11.62 -10.78
C SER A 8 -17.37 11.13 -11.56
N ASP A 9 -18.04 12.04 -12.28
CA ASP A 9 -19.26 11.84 -13.09
C ASP A 9 -19.15 10.78 -14.22
N SER A 10 -17.97 10.18 -14.44
CA SER A 10 -17.77 9.18 -15.50
C SER A 10 -16.91 8.00 -15.05
N PRO A 11 -17.34 6.73 -15.24
CA PRO A 11 -16.63 5.52 -14.79
C PRO A 11 -15.20 5.37 -15.34
N GLN A 12 -14.87 6.05 -16.44
CA GLN A 12 -13.55 6.05 -17.07
C GLN A 12 -12.59 7.08 -16.46
N ALA A 13 -13.11 8.13 -15.84
CA ALA A 13 -12.37 9.21 -15.21
C ALA A 13 -11.98 8.92 -13.75
N ILE A 14 -12.63 7.91 -13.14
CA ILE A 14 -12.32 7.48 -11.78
C ILE A 14 -10.83 7.14 -11.67
N THR A 15 -10.14 7.82 -10.75
CA THR A 15 -8.73 7.59 -10.52
C THR A 15 -8.46 6.13 -10.21
N ARG A 16 -7.46 5.59 -10.91
CA ARG A 16 -6.99 4.22 -10.70
C ARG A 16 -5.74 4.20 -9.82
N ASP A 17 -5.46 5.31 -9.15
CA ASP A 17 -4.45 5.36 -8.10
C ASP A 17 -5.00 4.73 -6.82
N TYR A 18 -4.14 4.71 -5.81
CA TYR A 18 -4.47 4.21 -4.49
C TYR A 18 -4.42 5.35 -3.48
N THR A 19 -5.29 5.26 -2.49
CA THR A 19 -5.29 6.13 -1.33
C THR A 19 -5.07 5.26 -0.09
N LEU A 20 -4.18 5.72 0.79
CA LEU A 20 -3.91 5.09 2.08
C LEU A 20 -4.33 6.03 3.19
N ASP A 21 -5.34 5.62 3.93
CA ASP A 21 -5.81 6.32 5.12
C ASP A 21 -5.31 5.59 6.37
N ILE A 22 -4.79 6.34 7.35
CA ILE A 22 -4.33 5.78 8.61
C ILE A 22 -4.94 6.58 9.75
N HIS A 23 -5.59 5.87 10.65
CA HIS A 23 -6.20 6.44 11.85
C HIS A 23 -5.68 5.72 13.08
N ASP A 24 -5.46 6.44 14.16
CA ASP A 24 -5.06 5.89 15.46
C ASP A 24 -5.92 6.49 16.57
N GLU A 25 -5.98 5.79 17.70
CA GLU A 25 -6.54 6.33 18.92
C GLU A 25 -5.43 6.56 19.94
N ASN A 26 -5.16 7.83 20.26
CA ASN A 26 -4.15 8.25 21.23
C ASN A 26 -2.73 7.74 20.91
N GLY A 27 -2.36 7.70 19.62
CA GLY A 27 -1.06 7.24 19.14
C GLY A 27 -0.87 5.72 19.26
N LYS A 28 -1.95 4.95 19.44
CA LYS A 28 -1.94 3.48 19.58
C LYS A 28 -2.92 2.84 18.60
N THR A 29 -2.69 1.55 18.35
CA THR A 29 -3.57 0.68 17.55
C THR A 29 -3.96 1.29 16.20
N PRO A 30 -3.00 1.48 15.27
CA PRO A 30 -3.27 2.09 13.98
C PRO A 30 -4.18 1.20 13.12
N LEU A 31 -5.21 1.81 12.55
CA LEU A 31 -6.04 1.24 11.48
C LEU A 31 -5.58 1.85 10.15
N LEU A 32 -5.04 1.02 9.27
CA LEU A 32 -4.69 1.40 7.90
C LEU A 32 -5.71 0.84 6.92
N SER A 33 -6.33 1.73 6.14
CA SER A 33 -7.32 1.39 5.12
C SER A 33 -6.76 1.66 3.72
N VAL A 34 -7.01 0.75 2.78
CA VAL A 34 -6.55 0.83 1.38
C VAL A 34 -7.75 0.99 0.46
N PHE A 35 -7.75 2.05 -0.34
CA PHE A 35 -8.76 2.31 -1.37
C PHE A 35 -8.11 2.34 -2.74
N GLY A 36 -8.62 1.57 -3.70
CA GLY A 36 -8.02 1.47 -5.03
C GLY A 36 -6.73 0.65 -5.07
N GLY A 37 -5.82 1.03 -5.98
CA GLY A 37 -4.56 0.32 -6.23
C GLY A 37 -4.66 -0.74 -7.32
N LYS A 38 -3.74 -0.65 -8.29
CA LYS A 38 -3.62 -1.64 -9.37
C LYS A 38 -2.67 -2.75 -8.96
N LEU A 39 -2.82 -3.91 -9.60
CA LEU A 39 -1.84 -4.99 -9.49
C LEU A 39 -0.44 -4.51 -9.89
N THR A 40 -0.29 -3.64 -10.88
CA THR A 40 1.02 -3.11 -11.30
C THR A 40 1.69 -2.22 -10.25
N THR A 41 0.94 -1.69 -9.27
CA THR A 41 1.45 -0.78 -8.24
C THR A 41 1.52 -1.41 -6.85
N TYR A 42 1.15 -2.68 -6.71
CA TYR A 42 0.99 -3.34 -5.41
C TYR A 42 2.24 -3.24 -4.52
N ARG A 43 3.43 -3.42 -5.08
CA ARG A 43 4.69 -3.38 -4.34
C ARG A 43 4.95 -2.00 -3.74
N LYS A 44 4.73 -0.93 -4.53
CA LYS A 44 4.89 0.45 -4.07
C LYS A 44 3.83 0.86 -3.06
N LEU A 45 2.60 0.39 -3.24
CA LEU A 45 1.52 0.58 -2.28
C LEU A 45 1.87 -0.06 -0.93
N ALA A 46 2.38 -1.30 -0.93
CA ALA A 46 2.78 -1.99 0.29
C ALA A 46 3.95 -1.30 1.01
N GLU A 47 4.97 -0.82 0.28
CA GLU A 47 6.06 -0.01 0.87
C GLU A 47 5.51 1.25 1.53
N HIS A 48 4.64 2.00 0.85
CA HIS A 48 4.04 3.23 1.40
C HIS A 48 3.13 2.95 2.62
N ALA A 49 2.44 1.81 2.64
CA ALA A 49 1.66 1.40 3.81
C ALA A 49 2.54 1.12 5.03
N LEU A 50 3.67 0.42 4.85
CA LEU A 50 4.62 0.20 5.94
C LEU A 50 5.32 1.48 6.40
N GLU A 51 5.61 2.41 5.50
CA GLU A 51 6.12 3.74 5.87
C GLU A 51 5.14 4.47 6.81
N LYS A 52 3.83 4.44 6.52
CA LYS A 52 2.79 5.00 7.42
C LYS A 52 2.70 4.28 8.76
N LEU A 53 2.95 2.97 8.80
CA LEU A 53 2.91 2.16 10.01
C LEU A 53 4.20 2.21 10.84
N THR A 54 5.31 2.70 10.25
CA THR A 54 6.63 2.73 10.89
C THR A 54 6.63 3.39 12.28
N PRO A 55 5.94 4.53 12.52
CA PRO A 55 5.92 5.17 13.84
C PRO A 55 5.36 4.30 14.98
N TYR A 56 4.56 3.29 14.67
CA TYR A 56 3.89 2.43 15.65
C TYR A 56 4.70 1.19 16.04
N TYR A 57 5.79 0.89 15.32
CA TYR A 57 6.61 -0.31 15.54
C TYR A 57 8.06 0.07 15.79
N GLN A 58 8.47 0.05 17.06
CA GLN A 58 9.86 0.29 17.43
C GLN A 58 10.76 -0.83 16.88
N GLY A 59 11.81 -0.47 16.16
CA GLY A 59 12.77 -1.43 15.59
C GLY A 59 12.30 -2.10 14.30
N ILE A 60 11.25 -1.59 13.65
CA ILE A 60 10.89 -2.03 12.29
C ILE A 60 12.04 -1.79 11.31
N GLY A 61 12.25 -2.74 10.40
CA GLY A 61 13.30 -2.66 9.39
C GLY A 61 12.95 -1.69 8.24
N PRO A 62 13.94 -1.28 7.43
CA PRO A 62 13.72 -0.45 6.25
C PRO A 62 13.04 -1.22 5.12
N ALA A 63 12.61 -0.51 4.08
CA ALA A 63 12.10 -1.12 2.85
C ALA A 63 13.15 -2.03 2.19
N TRP A 64 12.73 -3.21 1.72
CA TRP A 64 13.61 -4.24 1.15
C TRP A 64 13.04 -4.94 -0.09
N THR A 65 11.76 -4.70 -0.42
CA THR A 65 11.04 -5.52 -1.41
C THR A 65 11.45 -5.25 -2.86
N LYS A 66 12.17 -4.15 -3.11
CA LYS A 66 12.61 -3.78 -4.46
C LYS A 66 13.76 -4.67 -4.95
N GLU A 67 14.59 -5.15 -4.04
CA GLU A 67 15.78 -5.96 -4.32
C GLU A 67 15.55 -7.46 -4.11
N SER A 68 14.34 -7.86 -3.70
CA SER A 68 14.01 -9.26 -3.46
C SER A 68 13.50 -9.99 -4.69
N VAL A 69 13.69 -11.31 -4.69
CA VAL A 69 13.09 -12.22 -5.67
C VAL A 69 11.93 -12.93 -5.00
N LEU A 70 10.76 -12.90 -5.62
CA LEU A 70 9.60 -13.62 -5.10
C LEU A 70 9.83 -15.14 -5.13
N PRO A 71 9.24 -15.90 -4.20
CA PRO A 71 9.32 -17.36 -4.22
C PRO A 71 8.96 -17.94 -5.59
N GLY A 72 9.78 -18.87 -6.09
CA GLY A 72 9.65 -19.45 -7.43
C GLY A 72 10.33 -18.65 -8.56
N GLY A 73 10.81 -17.43 -8.29
CA GLY A 73 11.52 -16.61 -9.27
C GLY A 73 13.04 -16.87 -9.36
N ALA A 74 13.61 -17.60 -8.40
CA ALA A 74 15.01 -18.01 -8.42
C ALA A 74 15.17 -19.29 -9.26
N ILE A 75 15.30 -19.11 -10.57
CA ILE A 75 15.62 -20.18 -11.52
C ILE A 75 17.12 -20.17 -11.80
N GLU A 76 17.76 -21.33 -11.72
CA GLU A 76 19.12 -21.52 -12.22
C GLU A 76 19.07 -21.57 -13.76
N GLY A 77 19.98 -20.83 -14.41
CA GLY A 77 20.10 -20.77 -15.87
C GLY A 77 20.98 -21.88 -16.42
#